data_AF-A0A2S0JLU4-F1
#
_entry.id   AF-A0A2S0JLU4-F1
#
_cell.length_a   1.000
_cell.length_b   1.000
_cell.length_c   1.000
_cell.angle_alpha   90.00
_cell.angle_beta   90.00
_cell.angle_gamma   90.00
#
_symmetry.space_group_name_H-M   'P 1'
#
loop_
_entity.id
_entity.type
_entity.pdbx_description
1 polymer ?
#
loop_
_entity_poly.entity_id
_entity_poly.type
_entity_poly.pdbx_seq_one_letter_code
_entity_poly.pdbx_strand_id
1 'polypeptide(L)'
;MEHDEFIESLLAHFPSEVPEHVQFEAEEKALLLSRYIFVSSGKNRIGYCTHCRSTFPIEDPIKQDGQGECPACFSKCKYKKAWLGRKTLIDTACILHCQKSVLDPSVVTVEWLYVSRDYREGFENVSTEYTPVARFVYDYEHKICQKIECGYSGRWWAEGGFSTPSFLQNRAFMSRRIMNETFEDGIGGTSFQYSGWQRYDYEDVLKYLPLVAKYPSVEILTKAGLDNFVKAKIYGYKTFSAINWSKSKLHHIFKMSKQDFQMLREKNFENSLYYVRDFLFKAWVVQQWRKEKSKMNIDELQKVMESFSVADDMKTFKFIRKFTSLHRLFNYANKQFQKDEKHFTRRHQVLVTWRDYINDCQKLNIHIDDAIIFPKSLRKAHEETIKRVKHYEDELMRKKAKERYEKIKHYEFELGQLKIVVPHTAKEIIDEGNKLSHCVGGYAQRHADGQTTILFVRNIKEPDESFYTVEVKDGKVWQIRGFKNKPATEDVQAFVDEFKKQKLTNMKVRKAV
;
A
#
# COMPACT_ATOMS: atom_id res chain seq x y z
N MET A 1 -17.13 -9.58 25.86
CA MET A 1 -16.68 -8.24 26.23
C MET A 1 -17.32 -7.29 25.26
N GLU A 2 -18.24 -6.46 25.75
CA GLU A 2 -18.80 -5.37 24.95
C GLU A 2 -17.67 -4.42 24.55
N HIS A 3 -17.85 -3.67 23.46
CA HIS A 3 -16.81 -2.79 22.91
C HIS A 3 -16.29 -1.78 23.96
N ASP A 4 -17.18 -1.32 24.84
CA ASP A 4 -16.84 -0.33 25.87
C ASP A 4 -16.07 -0.97 27.04
N GLU A 5 -16.47 -2.17 27.49
CA GLU A 5 -15.70 -2.96 28.47
C GLU A 5 -14.26 -3.24 27.97
N PHE A 6 -14.10 -3.47 26.66
CA PHE A 6 -12.77 -3.68 26.07
C PHE A 6 -11.90 -2.43 26.20
N ILE A 7 -12.46 -1.26 25.87
CA ILE A 7 -11.75 0.01 25.97
C ILE A 7 -11.41 0.32 27.42
N GLU A 8 -12.34 0.12 28.34
CA GLU A 8 -12.11 0.33 29.78
C GLU A 8 -10.99 -0.58 30.30
N SER A 9 -10.98 -1.86 29.91
CA SER A 9 -9.93 -2.80 30.28
C SER A 9 -8.55 -2.35 29.78
N LEU A 10 -8.49 -1.74 28.60
CA LEU A 10 -7.26 -1.18 28.05
C LEU A 10 -6.82 0.09 28.76
N LEU A 11 -7.76 1.00 29.03
CA LEU A 11 -7.48 2.26 29.73
C LEU A 11 -6.97 2.01 31.15
N ALA A 12 -7.39 0.92 31.79
CA ALA A 12 -6.94 0.54 33.13
C ALA A 12 -5.44 0.23 33.23
N HIS A 13 -4.73 -0.02 32.12
CA HIS A 13 -3.27 -0.19 32.12
C HIS A 13 -2.49 1.12 32.30
N PHE A 14 -3.15 2.27 32.19
CA PHE A 14 -2.54 3.60 32.21
C PHE A 14 -2.86 4.31 33.53
N PRO A 15 -1.95 5.18 34.04
CA PRO A 15 -2.25 6.04 35.16
C PRO A 15 -3.37 7.03 34.81
N SER A 16 -4.09 7.50 35.82
CA SER A 16 -5.15 8.50 35.67
C SER A 16 -4.62 9.88 35.26
N GLU A 17 -3.36 10.17 35.60
CA GLU A 17 -2.68 11.43 35.32
C GLU A 17 -1.33 11.17 34.64
N VAL A 18 -0.83 12.15 33.90
CA VAL A 18 0.49 12.07 33.28
C VAL A 18 1.57 12.12 34.37
N PRO A 19 2.48 11.13 34.47
CA PRO A 19 3.48 11.10 35.53
C PRO A 19 4.41 12.32 35.54
N GLU A 20 4.84 12.77 36.72
CA GLU A 20 5.70 13.96 36.89
C GLU A 20 6.99 13.90 36.06
N HIS A 21 7.64 12.73 35.98
CA HIS A 21 8.85 12.57 35.17
C HIS A 21 8.59 12.77 33.67
N VAL A 22 7.42 12.35 33.16
CA VAL A 22 6.99 12.59 31.77
C VAL A 22 6.72 14.08 31.56
N GLN A 23 6.08 14.74 32.53
CA GLN A 23 5.84 16.19 32.48
C GLN A 23 7.18 16.95 32.41
N PHE A 24 8.11 16.65 33.31
CA PHE A 24 9.45 17.23 33.35
C PHE A 24 10.19 17.06 32.01
N GLU A 25 10.24 15.84 31.48
CA GLU A 25 10.95 15.59 30.21
C GLU A 25 10.27 16.32 29.04
N ALA A 26 8.95 16.43 29.03
CA ALA A 26 8.21 17.20 28.02
C ALA A 26 8.57 18.70 28.07
N GLU A 27 8.67 19.27 29.27
CA GLU A 27 9.03 20.68 29.46
C GLU A 27 10.50 20.97 29.12
N GLU A 28 11.39 20.03 29.42
CA GLU A 28 12.83 20.18 29.20
C GLU A 28 13.27 19.87 27.77
N LYS A 29 12.57 18.98 27.06
CA LYS A 29 12.96 18.54 25.72
C LYS A 29 11.96 18.91 24.63
N ALA A 30 10.67 18.60 24.80
CA ALA A 30 9.68 18.78 23.75
C ALA A 30 9.24 20.25 23.61
N LEU A 31 9.13 20.96 24.73
CA LEU A 31 8.73 22.36 24.84
C LEU A 31 9.91 23.30 25.12
N LEU A 32 11.15 22.88 24.86
CA LEU A 32 12.34 23.69 25.06
C LEU A 32 12.26 25.05 24.32
N LEU A 33 11.66 25.07 23.13
CA LEU A 33 11.47 26.28 22.33
C LEU A 33 10.25 27.12 22.75
N SER A 34 9.46 26.62 23.70
CA SER A 34 8.33 27.31 24.35
C SER A 34 8.78 28.09 25.61
N ARG A 35 10.07 28.42 25.69
CA ARG A 35 10.64 29.27 26.74
C ARG A 35 10.75 30.69 26.21
N TYR A 36 10.04 31.60 26.86
CA TYR A 36 9.97 33.00 26.48
C TYR A 36 10.43 33.90 27.60
N ILE A 37 10.99 35.04 27.21
CA ILE A 37 11.09 36.21 28.09
C ILE A 37 10.14 37.26 27.52
N PHE A 38 9.02 37.48 28.20
CA PHE A 38 8.08 38.54 27.87
C PHE A 38 8.55 39.85 28.46
N VAL A 39 8.77 40.86 27.61
CA VAL A 39 9.33 42.15 28.02
C VAL A 39 8.25 43.22 27.98
N SER A 40 8.09 43.96 29.08
CA SER A 40 7.16 45.08 29.19
C SER A 40 7.60 46.29 28.34
N SER A 41 6.64 47.16 27.99
CA SER A 41 6.93 48.42 27.29
C SER A 41 7.42 49.50 28.25
N GLY A 42 8.28 50.41 27.79
CA GLY A 42 8.69 51.59 28.55
C GLY A 42 10.21 51.75 28.68
N LYS A 43 10.64 52.71 29.51
CA LYS A 43 12.05 52.96 29.86
C LYS A 43 12.58 51.98 30.92
N ASN A 44 11.73 51.58 31.88
CA ASN A 44 12.05 50.59 32.91
C ASN A 44 11.45 49.23 32.53
N ARG A 45 12.05 48.55 31.55
CA ARG A 45 11.51 47.29 31.03
C ARG A 45 11.75 46.16 32.03
N ILE A 46 10.72 45.35 32.22
CA ILE A 46 10.75 44.15 33.05
C ILE A 46 10.57 42.95 32.13
N GLY A 47 11.47 41.98 32.23
CA GLY A 47 11.36 40.67 31.60
C GLY A 47 10.70 39.68 32.56
N TYR A 48 9.73 38.91 32.07
CA TYR A 48 9.14 37.76 32.74
C TYR A 48 9.57 36.47 32.02
N CYS A 49 10.25 35.57 32.71
CA CYS A 49 10.66 34.28 32.14
C CYS A 49 9.56 33.23 32.31
N THR A 50 9.11 32.60 31.23
CA THR A 50 8.08 31.55 31.30
C THR A 50 8.58 30.20 31.83
N HIS A 51 9.90 30.02 31.97
CA HIS A 51 10.50 28.80 32.52
C HIS A 51 10.57 28.85 34.05
N CYS A 52 11.32 29.80 34.61
CA CYS A 52 11.46 29.94 36.07
C CYS A 52 10.45 30.89 36.73
N ARG A 53 9.57 31.53 35.94
CA ARG A 53 8.53 32.45 36.40
C ARG A 53 9.04 33.70 37.14
N SER A 54 10.36 33.95 37.08
CA SER A 54 10.98 35.12 37.70
C SER A 54 10.88 36.35 36.82
N THR A 55 10.79 37.52 37.46
CA THR A 55 10.84 38.84 36.82
C THR A 55 12.18 39.53 37.10
N PHE A 56 12.73 40.22 36.11
CA PHE A 56 14.01 40.93 36.23
C PHE A 56 14.07 42.15 35.30
N PRO A 57 14.90 43.17 35.60
CA PRO A 57 15.07 44.32 34.72
C PRO A 57 15.72 43.92 33.39
N ILE A 58 15.31 44.57 32.31
CA ILE A 58 15.91 44.46 30.96
C ILE A 58 16.43 45.85 30.58
N GLU A 59 17.75 45.99 30.51
CA GLU A 59 18.41 47.27 30.20
C GLU A 59 18.43 47.53 28.69
N ASP A 60 18.74 46.50 27.89
CA ASP A 60 18.93 46.65 26.45
C ASP A 60 17.63 46.57 25.62
N PRO A 61 17.58 47.24 24.45
CA PRO A 61 16.58 46.98 23.42
C PRO A 61 16.59 45.53 22.92
N ILE A 62 15.50 44.82 23.17
CA ILE A 62 15.28 43.47 22.64
C ILE A 62 14.57 43.49 21.27
N LYS A 63 15.02 42.59 20.38
CA LYS A 63 14.32 42.31 19.12
C LYS A 63 13.21 41.29 19.37
N GLN A 64 12.03 41.53 18.78
CA GLN A 64 10.94 40.54 18.75
C GLN A 64 11.46 39.24 18.12
N ASP A 65 11.20 38.10 18.77
CA ASP A 65 11.67 36.77 18.36
C ASP A 65 13.20 36.60 18.38
N GLY A 66 13.95 37.53 18.98
CA GLY A 66 15.37 37.39 19.26
C GLY A 66 15.64 36.33 20.34
N GLN A 67 16.87 35.83 20.40
CA GLN A 67 17.31 34.90 21.44
C GLN A 67 17.84 35.67 22.66
N GLY A 68 17.65 35.10 23.84
CA GLY A 68 18.14 35.63 25.11
C GLY A 68 18.33 34.53 26.14
N GLU A 69 18.90 34.90 27.28
CA GLU A 69 19.11 34.00 28.40
C GLU A 69 18.49 34.62 29.65
N CYS A 70 17.77 33.82 30.44
CA CYS A 70 17.21 34.31 31.69
C CYS A 70 18.33 34.42 32.75
N PRO A 71 18.54 35.57 33.41
CA PRO A 71 19.58 35.72 34.42
C PRO A 71 19.29 34.96 35.73
N ALA A 72 18.04 34.53 35.95
CA ALA A 72 17.65 33.81 37.17
C ALA A 72 17.85 32.29 37.06
N CYS A 73 17.58 31.70 35.89
CA CYS A 73 17.64 30.24 35.68
C CYS A 73 18.56 29.80 34.54
N PHE A 74 19.20 30.75 33.85
CA PHE A 74 20.10 30.53 32.73
C PHE A 74 19.47 29.79 31.53
N SER A 75 18.15 29.68 31.50
CA SER A 75 17.43 29.11 30.36
C SER A 75 17.53 30.00 29.14
N LYS A 76 17.91 29.40 28.01
CA LYS A 76 17.79 30.01 26.68
C LYS A 76 16.31 30.20 26.34
N CYS A 77 15.95 31.43 26.04
CA CYS A 77 14.57 31.84 25.81
C CYS A 77 14.47 32.70 24.54
N LYS A 78 13.29 32.74 23.94
CA LYS A 78 12.96 33.69 22.89
C LYS A 78 12.32 34.95 23.47
N TYR A 79 12.78 36.12 23.07
CA TYR A 79 12.19 37.38 23.49
C TYR A 79 10.85 37.64 22.80
N LYS A 80 9.86 38.03 23.60
CA LYS A 80 8.53 38.46 23.14
C LYS A 80 8.20 39.81 23.75
N LYS A 81 7.77 40.77 22.93
CA LYS A 81 7.24 42.05 23.43
C LYS A 81 5.85 41.81 24.00
N ALA A 82 5.64 42.10 25.29
CA ALA A 82 4.41 41.74 25.99
C ALA A 82 3.15 42.47 25.46
N TRP A 83 3.33 43.63 24.83
CA TRP A 83 2.26 44.46 24.26
C TRP A 83 1.92 44.13 22.79
N LEU A 84 2.70 43.28 22.13
CA LEU A 84 2.36 42.81 20.78
C LEU A 84 1.35 41.66 20.86
N GLY A 85 0.48 41.59 19.84
CA GLY A 85 -0.56 40.57 19.77
C GLY A 85 0.00 39.14 19.77
N ARG A 86 -0.65 38.26 20.54
CA ARG A 86 -0.29 36.85 20.71
C ARG A 86 -1.33 35.88 20.15
N LYS A 87 -2.20 36.33 19.24
CA LYS A 87 -3.36 35.58 18.73
C LYS A 87 -3.03 34.18 18.17
N THR A 88 -1.79 33.95 17.76
CA THR A 88 -1.30 32.68 17.19
C THR A 88 -0.22 32.02 18.05
N LEU A 89 0.03 32.49 19.27
CA LEU A 89 1.10 31.97 20.13
C LEU A 89 0.59 30.77 20.94
N ILE A 90 0.40 29.66 20.24
CA ILE A 90 0.11 28.36 20.82
C ILE A 90 1.29 27.47 20.47
N ASP A 91 2.05 27.05 21.47
CA ASP A 91 3.13 26.11 21.26
C ASP A 91 2.63 24.70 21.47
N THR A 92 3.00 23.81 20.56
CA THR A 92 2.48 22.45 20.53
C THR A 92 3.59 21.46 20.22
N ALA A 93 3.56 20.32 20.87
CA ALA A 93 4.42 19.18 20.57
C ALA A 93 3.62 17.88 20.63
N CYS A 94 4.17 16.83 20.03
CA CYS A 94 3.70 15.47 20.25
C CYS A 94 4.84 14.61 20.77
N ILE A 95 4.59 14.00 21.91
CA ILE A 95 5.56 13.13 22.56
C ILE A 95 5.01 11.71 22.57
N LEU A 96 5.92 10.78 22.33
CA LEU A 96 5.70 9.37 22.52
C LEU A 96 6.43 8.98 23.79
N HIS A 97 5.69 8.60 24.83
CA HIS A 97 6.27 8.11 26.07
C HIS A 97 5.88 6.66 26.30
N CYS A 98 6.73 5.97 27.06
CA CYS A 98 6.58 4.57 27.37
C CYS A 98 6.69 4.37 28.88
N GLN A 99 5.93 3.42 29.42
CA GLN A 99 5.96 3.09 30.83
C GLN A 99 5.45 1.66 31.02
N LYS A 100 5.66 1.12 32.21
CA LYS A 100 5.07 -0.17 32.58
C LYS A 100 3.58 0.01 32.90
N SER A 101 2.81 -1.01 32.57
CA SER A 101 1.39 -1.06 32.92
C SER A 101 1.22 -1.00 34.44
N VAL A 102 0.24 -0.23 34.92
CA VAL A 102 -0.09 -0.13 36.35
C VAL A 102 -0.67 -1.43 36.92
N LEU A 103 -1.21 -2.29 36.05
CA LEU A 103 -1.80 -3.58 36.43
C LEU A 103 -0.77 -4.71 36.47
N ASP A 104 0.25 -4.62 35.61
CA ASP A 104 1.27 -5.66 35.42
C ASP A 104 2.56 -5.01 34.91
N PRO A 105 3.62 -4.96 35.74
CA PRO A 105 4.91 -4.38 35.36
C PRO A 105 5.64 -5.09 34.20
N SER A 106 5.23 -6.31 33.82
CA SER A 106 5.78 -7.04 32.68
C SER A 106 5.21 -6.56 31.33
N VAL A 107 4.05 -5.90 31.37
CA VAL A 107 3.36 -5.33 30.19
C VAL A 107 3.86 -3.91 29.94
N VAL A 108 4.22 -3.63 28.70
CA VAL A 108 4.68 -2.31 28.26
C VAL A 108 3.50 -1.52 27.71
N THR A 109 3.39 -0.27 28.13
CA THR A 109 2.39 0.68 27.64
C THR A 109 3.08 1.85 26.97
N VAL A 110 2.49 2.36 25.89
CA VAL A 110 3.00 3.53 25.16
C VAL A 110 1.83 4.48 24.90
N GLU A 111 2.02 5.78 25.14
CA GLU A 111 1.01 6.80 24.84
C GLU A 111 1.58 7.87 23.93
N TRP A 112 0.78 8.25 22.92
CA TRP A 112 0.96 9.51 22.22
C TRP A 112 0.23 10.61 22.99
N LEU A 113 0.98 11.60 23.47
CA LEU A 113 0.43 12.79 24.10
C LEU A 113 0.59 14.00 23.17
N TYR A 114 -0.52 14.69 22.91
CA TYR A 114 -0.51 16.04 22.38
C TYR A 114 -0.31 17.02 23.54
N VAL A 115 0.76 17.81 23.46
CA VAL A 115 1.15 18.74 24.50
C VAL A 115 0.99 20.17 23.98
N SER A 116 0.32 21.03 24.73
CA SER A 116 0.09 22.43 24.34
C SER A 116 0.31 23.42 25.46
N ARG A 117 0.80 24.61 25.09
CA ARG A 117 0.82 25.83 25.92
C ARG A 117 0.18 26.97 25.14
N ASP A 118 -0.85 27.58 25.73
CA ASP A 118 -1.61 28.66 25.11
C ASP A 118 -1.25 30.02 25.75
N TYR A 119 -0.60 30.89 24.97
CA TYR A 119 -0.18 32.22 25.42
C TYR A 119 -1.10 33.34 24.92
N ARG A 120 -2.27 33.01 24.35
CA ARG A 120 -3.16 34.00 23.72
C ARG A 120 -3.76 34.96 24.74
N GLU A 121 -4.36 34.41 25.80
CA GLU A 121 -5.06 35.17 26.85
C GLU A 121 -4.09 35.74 27.90
N GLY A 122 -3.06 34.98 28.28
CA GLY A 122 -2.05 35.38 29.26
C GLY A 122 -0.72 34.70 28.98
N PHE A 123 0.37 35.23 29.54
CA PHE A 123 1.70 34.61 29.47
C PHE A 123 2.31 34.30 30.84
N GLU A 124 1.69 34.80 31.89
CA GLU A 124 2.04 34.48 33.26
C GLU A 124 1.25 33.23 33.66
N ASN A 125 1.91 32.28 34.32
CA ASN A 125 1.29 31.05 34.84
C ASN A 125 0.57 30.18 33.79
N VAL A 126 1.05 30.18 32.54
CA VAL A 126 0.54 29.26 31.51
C VAL A 126 0.78 27.82 31.93
N SER A 127 -0.28 27.03 32.04
CA SER A 127 -0.23 25.59 32.30
C SER A 127 0.08 24.81 31.03
N THR A 128 0.81 23.71 31.18
CA THR A 128 1.01 22.75 30.10
C THR A 128 -0.16 21.76 30.08
N GLU A 129 -0.88 21.69 28.97
CA GLU A 129 -1.95 20.71 28.76
C GLU A 129 -1.41 19.46 28.09
N TYR A 130 -1.83 18.29 28.58
CA TYR A 130 -1.47 16.99 28.02
C TYR A 130 -2.75 16.24 27.64
N THR A 131 -2.92 15.96 26.35
CA THR A 131 -4.07 15.24 25.82
C THR A 131 -3.62 13.92 25.21
N PRO A 132 -4.01 12.76 25.77
CA PRO A 132 -3.76 11.47 25.14
C PRO A 132 -4.52 11.37 23.81
N VAL A 133 -3.80 11.08 22.73
CA VAL A 133 -4.39 10.92 21.38
C VAL A 133 -4.43 9.45 20.94
N ALA A 134 -3.52 8.63 21.44
CA ALA A 134 -3.55 7.19 21.26
C ALA A 134 -2.79 6.47 22.37
N ARG A 135 -3.23 5.26 22.68
CA ARG A 135 -2.67 4.41 23.73
C ARG A 135 -2.47 3.00 23.20
N PHE A 136 -1.35 2.40 23.59
CA PHE A 136 -0.90 1.11 23.11
C PHE A 136 -0.51 0.24 24.30
N VAL A 137 -0.96 -1.01 24.27
CA VAL A 137 -0.60 -2.04 25.25
C VAL A 137 0.13 -3.15 24.52
N TYR A 138 1.31 -3.50 25.01
CA TYR A 138 2.19 -4.53 24.47
C TYR A 138 2.51 -5.56 25.55
N ASP A 139 1.86 -6.71 25.46
CA ASP A 139 2.15 -7.89 26.25
C ASP A 139 3.00 -8.85 25.41
N TYR A 140 4.27 -8.98 25.81
CA TYR A 140 5.22 -9.83 25.11
C TYR A 140 4.86 -11.31 25.23
N GLU A 141 4.58 -11.77 26.46
CA GLU A 141 4.44 -13.18 26.81
C GLU A 141 3.20 -13.78 26.17
N HIS A 142 2.08 -13.06 26.25
CA HIS A 142 0.81 -13.48 25.65
C HIS A 142 0.69 -13.08 24.16
N LYS A 143 1.67 -12.33 23.63
CA LYS A 143 1.69 -11.79 22.25
C LYS A 143 0.45 -10.95 21.96
N ILE A 144 -0.01 -10.23 22.97
CA ILE A 144 -1.16 -9.32 22.85
C ILE A 144 -0.59 -7.94 22.56
N CYS A 145 -1.11 -7.33 21.49
CA CYS A 145 -0.81 -5.95 21.18
C CYS A 145 -2.14 -5.30 20.82
N GLN A 146 -2.44 -4.19 21.48
CA GLN A 146 -3.73 -3.52 21.37
C GLN A 146 -3.53 -2.01 21.31
N LYS A 147 -4.44 -1.35 20.59
CA LYS A 147 -4.40 0.09 20.33
C LYS A 147 -5.80 0.66 20.50
N ILE A 148 -5.88 1.78 21.20
CA ILE A 148 -7.05 2.65 21.22
C ILE A 148 -6.66 4.06 20.81
N GLU A 149 -7.57 4.75 20.13
CA GLU A 149 -7.42 6.15 19.72
C GLU A 149 -8.50 7.01 20.34
N CYS A 150 -8.15 8.25 20.66
CA CYS A 150 -9.09 9.26 21.10
C CYS A 150 -9.47 10.16 19.92
N GLY A 151 -10.76 10.32 19.69
CA GLY A 151 -11.25 11.18 18.62
C GLY A 151 -11.46 12.62 18.98
N TYR A 152 -11.92 13.35 17.97
CA TYR A 152 -12.25 14.76 18.10
C TYR A 152 -13.34 15.03 19.15
N SER A 153 -14.23 14.06 19.39
CA SER A 153 -15.27 14.13 20.42
C SER A 153 -14.81 13.70 21.82
N GLY A 154 -13.51 13.40 22.01
CA GLY A 154 -12.96 12.87 23.26
C GLY A 154 -13.32 11.40 23.52
N ARG A 155 -14.03 10.76 22.60
CA ARG A 155 -14.40 9.33 22.72
C ARG A 155 -13.26 8.45 22.24
N TRP A 156 -13.04 7.37 22.98
CA TRP A 156 -12.09 6.33 22.63
C TRP A 156 -12.74 5.28 21.71
N TRP A 157 -11.94 4.69 20.81
CA TRP A 157 -12.30 3.49 20.07
C TRP A 157 -11.09 2.60 19.83
N ALA A 158 -11.34 1.32 19.55
CA ALA A 158 -10.31 0.41 19.09
C ALA A 158 -10.03 0.59 17.59
N GLU A 159 -8.76 0.63 17.19
CA GLU A 159 -8.38 0.73 15.78
C GLU A 159 -7.64 -0.53 15.29
N GLY A 160 -7.92 -0.94 14.05
CA GLY A 160 -7.19 -2.02 13.38
C GLY A 160 -5.85 -1.56 12.82
N GLY A 161 -4.78 -1.70 13.59
CA GLY A 161 -3.40 -1.54 13.12
C GLY A 161 -2.53 -0.62 13.97
N PHE A 162 -1.21 -0.78 13.88
CA PHE A 162 -0.22 -0.01 14.66
C PHE A 162 0.37 1.11 13.80
N SER A 163 -0.45 2.06 13.37
CA SER A 163 0.00 3.24 12.61
C SER A 163 -0.02 4.51 13.44
N THR A 164 0.66 5.54 12.94
CA THR A 164 0.54 6.92 13.44
C THR A 164 -0.93 7.30 13.55
N PRO A 165 -1.36 7.84 14.71
CA PRO A 165 -2.75 8.16 14.93
C PRO A 165 -3.38 9.11 13.93
N SER A 166 -4.67 8.91 13.67
CA SER A 166 -5.45 9.73 12.73
C SER A 166 -5.31 11.24 13.01
N PHE A 167 -5.32 11.61 14.30
CA PHE A 167 -5.08 12.99 14.78
C PHE A 167 -3.75 13.59 14.27
N LEU A 168 -2.71 12.78 14.09
CA LEU A 168 -1.37 13.20 13.70
C LEU A 168 -1.12 13.13 12.19
N GLN A 169 -1.91 12.38 11.42
CA GLN A 169 -1.70 12.21 9.98
C GLN A 169 -1.71 13.54 9.21
N ASN A 170 -2.58 14.48 9.62
CA ASN A 170 -2.67 15.82 8.99
C ASN A 170 -1.83 16.90 9.69
N ARG A 171 -0.98 16.53 10.65
CA ARG A 171 -0.12 17.45 11.43
C ARG A 171 1.35 17.11 11.25
N ALA A 172 1.80 17.05 9.99
CA ALA A 172 3.19 16.71 9.64
C ALA A 172 4.22 17.75 10.10
N PHE A 173 3.82 19.02 10.24
CA PHE A 173 4.70 20.11 10.67
C PHE A 173 4.95 20.16 12.19
N MET A 174 4.23 19.36 12.97
CA MET A 174 4.35 19.35 14.42
C MET A 174 5.60 18.56 14.85
N SER A 175 6.33 19.06 15.85
CA SER A 175 7.45 18.33 16.41
C SER A 175 6.96 17.03 17.04
N ARG A 176 7.56 15.91 16.63
CA ARG A 176 7.30 14.56 17.16
C ARG A 176 8.59 14.03 17.77
N ARG A 177 8.51 13.52 18.99
CA ARG A 177 9.68 13.02 19.71
C ARG A 177 9.37 11.76 20.48
N ILE A 178 10.30 10.80 20.44
CA ILE A 178 10.37 9.73 21.42
C ILE A 178 11.02 10.32 22.67
N MET A 179 10.38 10.10 23.81
CA MET A 179 10.91 10.41 25.13
C MET A 179 11.82 9.26 25.55
N ASN A 180 13.08 9.30 25.10
CA ASN A 180 13.99 8.15 25.18
C ASN A 180 14.18 7.64 26.62
N GLU A 181 14.23 8.53 27.60
CA GLU A 181 14.38 8.15 29.02
C GLU A 181 13.16 7.35 29.49
N THR A 182 11.93 7.82 29.21
CA THR A 182 10.72 7.04 29.52
C THR A 182 10.70 5.69 28.80
N PHE A 183 11.22 5.62 27.57
CA PHE A 183 11.36 4.34 26.86
C PHE A 183 12.35 3.40 27.52
N GLU A 184 13.52 3.89 27.95
CA GLU A 184 14.50 3.11 28.69
C GLU A 184 13.91 2.56 29.99
N ASP A 185 13.22 3.41 30.77
CA ASP A 185 12.61 3.02 32.05
C ASP A 185 11.41 2.07 31.89
N GLY A 186 10.53 2.38 30.94
CA GLY A 186 9.32 1.59 30.66
C GLY A 186 9.63 0.21 30.09
N ILE A 187 10.70 0.09 29.29
CA ILE A 187 11.14 -1.19 28.70
C ILE A 187 12.10 -1.94 29.64
N GLY A 188 12.83 -1.24 30.49
CA GLY A 188 13.82 -1.83 31.40
C GLY A 188 13.23 -2.91 32.32
N GLY A 189 13.84 -4.09 32.31
CA GLY A 189 13.38 -5.24 33.10
C GLY A 189 12.16 -5.99 32.53
N THR A 190 11.67 -5.61 31.34
CA THR A 190 10.63 -6.37 30.61
C THR A 190 11.25 -7.28 29.55
N SER A 191 10.46 -8.16 28.94
CA SER A 191 10.90 -8.99 27.80
C SER A 191 11.29 -8.17 26.55
N PHE A 192 10.98 -6.87 26.51
CA PHE A 192 11.42 -5.95 25.45
C PHE A 192 12.82 -5.35 25.68
N GLN A 193 13.44 -5.54 26.85
CA GLN A 193 14.67 -4.82 27.26
C GLN A 193 15.83 -4.92 26.27
N TYR A 194 15.92 -6.05 25.57
CA TYR A 194 16.98 -6.30 24.59
C TYR A 194 16.48 -6.26 23.15
N SER A 195 15.27 -5.76 22.89
CA SER A 195 14.71 -5.73 21.54
C SER A 195 15.64 -4.97 20.55
N GLY A 196 16.17 -3.83 20.96
CA GLY A 196 16.89 -2.89 20.10
C GLY A 196 15.97 -1.83 19.48
N TRP A 197 14.90 -1.48 20.20
CA TRP A 197 13.91 -0.48 19.82
C TRP A 197 14.52 0.89 19.43
N GLN A 198 15.69 1.24 19.97
CA GLN A 198 16.39 2.51 19.70
C GLN A 198 16.75 2.73 18.23
N ARG A 199 16.67 1.68 17.39
CA ARG A 199 16.93 1.76 15.95
C ARG A 199 15.73 2.23 15.12
N TYR A 200 14.59 2.41 15.77
CA TYR A 200 13.32 2.72 15.13
C TYR A 200 12.85 4.08 15.59
N ASP A 201 12.34 4.87 14.64
CA ASP A 201 11.75 6.17 14.95
C ASP A 201 10.35 6.00 15.57
N TYR A 202 9.69 7.13 15.83
CA TYR A 202 8.41 7.18 16.52
C TYR A 202 7.28 6.45 15.77
N GLU A 203 7.36 6.30 14.44
CA GLU A 203 6.34 5.57 13.66
C GLU A 203 6.67 4.09 13.61
N ASP A 204 7.95 3.77 13.40
CA ASP A 204 8.41 2.40 13.26
C ASP A 204 8.37 1.65 14.59
N VAL A 205 8.67 2.29 15.72
CA VAL A 205 8.75 1.63 17.04
C VAL A 205 7.41 0.99 17.45
N LEU A 206 6.30 1.64 17.12
CA LEU A 206 4.93 1.14 17.39
C LEU A 206 4.61 -0.13 16.60
N LYS A 207 5.15 -0.26 15.39
CA LYS A 207 5.03 -1.46 14.55
C LYS A 207 6.07 -2.50 14.89
N TYR A 208 7.20 -2.06 15.44
CA TYR A 208 8.33 -2.90 15.79
C TYR A 208 8.06 -3.75 17.04
N LEU A 209 7.59 -3.15 18.14
CA LEU A 209 7.28 -3.88 19.37
C LEU A 209 6.35 -5.10 19.16
N PRO A 210 5.23 -5.02 18.44
CA PRO A 210 4.37 -6.19 18.20
C PRO A 210 5.07 -7.23 17.31
N LEU A 211 5.98 -6.81 16.43
CA LEU A 211 6.76 -7.74 15.61
C LEU A 211 7.80 -8.50 16.43
N VAL A 212 8.44 -7.86 17.39
CA VAL A 212 9.42 -8.49 18.30
C VAL A 212 8.74 -9.55 19.17
N ALA A 213 7.61 -9.22 19.81
CA ALA A 213 6.84 -10.17 20.61
C ALA A 213 6.41 -11.40 19.79
N LYS A 214 6.09 -11.20 18.50
CA LYS A 214 5.61 -12.25 17.62
C LYS A 214 6.73 -13.12 17.02
N TYR A 215 7.90 -12.53 16.73
CA TYR A 215 8.93 -13.16 15.92
C TYR A 215 10.33 -12.97 16.51
N PRO A 216 10.96 -14.01 17.07
CA PRO A 216 12.32 -13.93 17.62
C PRO A 216 13.37 -13.42 16.62
N SER A 217 13.16 -13.67 15.33
CA SER A 217 14.04 -13.18 14.27
C SER A 217 14.14 -11.65 14.22
N VAL A 218 13.13 -10.92 14.68
CA VAL A 218 13.07 -9.46 14.56
C VAL A 218 14.15 -8.82 15.44
N GLU A 219 14.23 -9.21 16.71
CA GLU A 219 15.30 -8.79 17.61
C GLU A 219 16.68 -9.18 17.06
N ILE A 220 16.83 -10.41 16.56
CA ILE A 220 18.11 -10.90 16.04
C ILE A 220 18.57 -10.10 14.81
N LEU A 221 17.67 -9.83 13.86
CA LEU A 221 17.97 -9.02 12.68
C LEU A 221 18.35 -7.60 13.10
N THR A 222 17.62 -7.03 14.06
CA THR A 222 17.90 -5.70 14.61
C THR A 222 19.33 -5.65 15.18
N LYS A 223 19.64 -6.53 16.13
CA LYS A 223 20.97 -6.60 16.77
C LYS A 223 22.10 -6.87 15.79
N ALA A 224 21.84 -7.65 14.74
CA ALA A 224 22.84 -8.01 13.74
C ALA A 224 23.20 -6.90 12.75
N GLY A 225 22.57 -5.72 12.83
CA GLY A 225 22.76 -4.68 11.80
C GLY A 225 21.93 -4.91 10.54
N LEU A 226 20.83 -5.66 10.65
CA LEU A 226 19.95 -6.05 9.54
C LEU A 226 18.53 -5.48 9.74
N ASP A 227 18.40 -4.35 10.45
CA ASP A 227 17.12 -3.71 10.78
C ASP A 227 16.33 -3.25 9.54
N ASN A 228 16.97 -3.00 8.39
CA ASN A 228 16.23 -2.68 7.16
C ASN A 228 15.36 -3.83 6.65
N PHE A 229 15.68 -5.10 6.97
CA PHE A 229 14.77 -6.21 6.68
C PHE A 229 13.52 -6.16 7.56
N VAL A 230 13.67 -5.69 8.79
CA VAL A 230 12.55 -5.45 9.70
C VAL A 230 11.73 -4.25 9.19
N LYS A 231 12.36 -3.14 8.81
CA LYS A 231 11.69 -1.99 8.19
C LYS A 231 10.93 -2.36 6.92
N ALA A 232 11.51 -3.20 6.06
CA ALA A 232 10.81 -3.76 4.90
C ALA A 232 9.54 -4.54 5.31
N LYS A 233 9.55 -5.28 6.43
CA LYS A 233 8.36 -5.94 6.97
C LYS A 233 7.35 -4.92 7.52
N ILE A 234 7.82 -3.91 8.24
CA ILE A 234 7.02 -2.80 8.80
C ILE A 234 6.26 -2.05 7.68
N TYR A 235 6.92 -1.78 6.56
CA TYR A 235 6.33 -1.10 5.40
C TYR A 235 5.57 -2.02 4.43
N GLY A 236 5.43 -3.30 4.74
CA GLY A 236 4.71 -4.26 3.90
C GLY A 236 5.42 -4.62 2.59
N TYR A 237 6.73 -4.37 2.49
CA TYR A 237 7.51 -4.76 1.32
C TYR A 237 7.58 -6.28 1.19
N LYS A 238 7.56 -6.75 -0.06
CA LYS A 238 7.61 -8.18 -0.36
C LYS A 238 8.97 -8.73 0.01
N THR A 239 8.98 -9.69 0.93
CA THR A 239 10.20 -10.43 1.33
C THR A 239 10.40 -11.72 0.51
N PHE A 240 9.54 -11.93 -0.49
CA PHE A 240 9.58 -13.03 -1.47
C PHE A 240 9.76 -14.44 -0.90
N SER A 241 9.32 -14.66 0.35
CA SER A 241 9.49 -15.91 1.09
C SER A 241 10.95 -16.30 1.35
N ALA A 242 11.89 -15.37 1.17
CA ALA A 242 13.31 -15.61 1.44
C ALA A 242 13.64 -15.60 2.94
N ILE A 243 12.79 -14.97 3.76
CA ILE A 243 12.93 -14.88 5.21
C ILE A 243 11.99 -15.86 5.92
N ASN A 244 12.50 -16.55 6.93
CA ASN A 244 11.74 -17.32 7.90
C ASN A 244 11.72 -16.61 9.27
N TRP A 245 10.63 -15.90 9.55
CA TRP A 245 10.45 -15.09 10.76
C TRP A 245 10.35 -15.91 12.06
N SER A 246 10.17 -17.23 11.98
CA SER A 246 10.09 -18.10 13.17
C SER A 246 11.45 -18.55 13.72
N LYS A 247 12.55 -18.26 13.01
CA LYS A 247 13.87 -18.81 13.35
C LYS A 247 14.71 -17.83 14.17
N SER A 248 15.56 -18.40 15.04
CA SER A 248 16.39 -17.68 15.99
C SER A 248 17.89 -17.70 15.67
N LYS A 249 18.28 -18.08 14.45
CA LYS A 249 19.67 -18.02 13.97
C LYS A 249 19.70 -17.34 12.60
N LEU A 250 20.60 -16.38 12.39
CA LEU A 250 20.67 -15.57 11.16
C LEU A 250 20.60 -16.38 9.86
N HIS A 251 21.47 -17.37 9.70
CA HIS A 251 21.48 -18.21 8.50
C HIS A 251 20.19 -19.04 8.34
N HIS A 252 19.56 -19.48 9.44
CA HIS A 252 18.23 -20.13 9.38
C HIS A 252 17.10 -19.16 9.04
N ILE A 253 17.19 -17.90 9.46
CA ILE A 253 16.25 -16.84 9.06
C ILE A 253 16.27 -16.68 7.54
N PHE A 254 17.46 -16.70 6.92
CA PHE A 254 17.61 -16.67 5.46
C PHE A 254 17.58 -18.05 4.78
N LYS A 255 17.20 -19.12 5.50
CA LYS A 255 17.02 -20.49 4.98
C LYS A 255 18.25 -21.05 4.25
N MET A 256 19.45 -20.81 4.78
CA MET A 256 20.71 -21.21 4.17
C MET A 256 21.76 -21.65 5.21
N SER A 257 22.88 -22.17 4.73
CA SER A 257 24.03 -22.51 5.59
C SER A 257 24.73 -21.26 6.11
N LYS A 258 25.53 -21.40 7.19
CA LYS A 258 26.34 -20.29 7.71
C LYS A 258 27.36 -19.77 6.69
N GLN A 259 27.96 -20.69 5.91
CA GLN A 259 28.93 -20.34 4.86
C GLN A 259 28.28 -19.53 3.74
N ASP A 260 27.11 -19.95 3.25
CA ASP A 260 26.37 -19.24 2.20
C ASP A 260 25.92 -17.85 2.66
N PHE A 261 25.47 -17.74 3.91
CA PHE A 261 25.10 -16.45 4.49
C PHE A 261 26.30 -15.51 4.60
N GLN A 262 27.45 -16.01 5.04
CA GLN A 262 28.67 -15.21 5.15
C GLN A 262 29.14 -14.72 3.78
N MET A 263 29.11 -15.57 2.76
CA MET A 263 29.44 -15.20 1.38
C MET A 263 28.55 -14.05 0.87
N LEU A 264 27.25 -14.08 1.15
CA LEU A 264 26.34 -13.00 0.76
C LEU A 264 26.60 -11.71 1.55
N ARG A 265 26.94 -11.83 2.83
CA ARG A 265 27.17 -10.69 3.72
C ARG A 265 28.47 -9.95 3.41
N GLU A 266 29.56 -10.62 3.08
CA GLU A 266 30.85 -9.97 2.84
C GLU A 266 30.89 -9.19 1.52
N LYS A 267 30.26 -9.70 0.46
CA LYS A 267 30.44 -9.18 -0.90
C LYS A 267 29.38 -8.17 -1.37
N ASN A 268 28.25 -8.07 -0.67
CA ASN A 268 27.06 -7.40 -1.21
C ASN A 268 26.30 -6.55 -0.18
N PHE A 269 26.87 -6.33 1.00
CA PHE A 269 26.09 -5.83 2.13
C PHE A 269 26.25 -4.33 2.35
N GLU A 270 25.47 -3.56 1.60
CA GLU A 270 25.07 -2.22 2.03
C GLU A 270 23.71 -2.34 2.73
N ASN A 271 23.68 -2.14 4.06
CA ASN A 271 22.44 -2.16 4.83
C ASN A 271 21.66 -0.86 4.59
N SER A 272 21.02 -0.74 3.44
CA SER A 272 20.03 0.29 3.14
C SER A 272 18.73 -0.37 2.70
N LEU A 273 17.60 0.27 3.06
CA LEU A 273 16.27 -0.19 2.68
C LEU A 273 16.12 -0.38 1.17
N TYR A 274 16.83 0.42 0.37
CA TYR A 274 16.87 0.30 -1.09
C TYR A 274 17.46 -1.05 -1.56
N TYR A 275 18.50 -1.55 -0.89
CA TYR A 275 19.21 -2.78 -1.25
C TYR A 275 18.64 -4.05 -0.63
N VAL A 276 17.68 -3.95 0.29
CA VAL A 276 17.02 -5.13 0.89
C VAL A 276 16.46 -6.06 -0.19
N ARG A 277 15.85 -5.51 -1.25
CA ARG A 277 15.27 -6.30 -2.34
C ARG A 277 16.33 -7.07 -3.13
N ASP A 278 17.47 -6.43 -3.36
CA ASP A 278 18.60 -7.04 -4.05
C ASP A 278 19.22 -8.18 -3.23
N PHE A 279 19.41 -7.95 -1.93
CA PHE A 279 19.85 -9.01 -1.02
C PHE A 279 18.86 -10.19 -1.00
N LEU A 280 17.55 -9.91 -0.93
CA LEU A 280 16.53 -10.98 -0.91
C LEU A 280 16.51 -11.78 -2.22
N PHE A 281 16.79 -11.14 -3.36
CA PHE A 281 16.99 -11.85 -4.62
C PHE A 281 18.22 -12.75 -4.55
N LYS A 282 19.39 -12.21 -4.16
CA LYS A 282 20.63 -12.98 -4.04
C LYS A 282 20.45 -14.17 -3.09
N ALA A 283 19.78 -13.96 -1.95
CA ALA A 283 19.40 -15.02 -1.02
C ALA A 283 18.51 -16.08 -1.69
N TRP A 284 17.50 -15.68 -2.47
CA TRP A 284 16.67 -16.61 -3.23
C TRP A 284 17.48 -17.40 -4.27
N VAL A 285 18.40 -16.76 -5.00
CA VAL A 285 19.27 -17.43 -5.99
C VAL A 285 20.12 -18.50 -5.30
N VAL A 286 20.76 -18.16 -4.18
CA VAL A 286 21.55 -19.13 -3.38
C VAL A 286 20.67 -20.28 -2.87
N GLN A 287 19.46 -19.98 -2.38
CA GLN A 287 18.50 -21.02 -1.95
C GLN A 287 18.13 -21.97 -3.10
N GLN A 288 17.88 -21.44 -4.32
CA GLN A 288 17.58 -22.28 -5.48
C GLN A 288 18.78 -23.10 -5.93
N TRP A 289 19.96 -22.48 -5.98
CA TRP A 289 21.22 -23.12 -6.36
C TRP A 289 21.50 -24.35 -5.49
N ARG A 290 21.33 -24.21 -4.17
CA ARG A 290 21.44 -25.32 -3.21
C ARG A 290 20.33 -26.36 -3.39
N LYS A 291 19.06 -25.93 -3.52
CA LYS A 291 17.92 -26.84 -3.66
C LYS A 291 18.02 -27.76 -4.88
N GLU A 292 18.55 -27.24 -5.98
CA GLU A 292 18.72 -28.00 -7.24
C GLU A 292 19.97 -28.86 -7.30
N LYS A 293 20.87 -28.77 -6.31
CA LYS A 293 22.24 -29.31 -6.43
C LYS A 293 22.89 -28.88 -7.75
N SER A 294 22.74 -27.59 -8.07
CA SER A 294 23.15 -27.03 -9.35
C SER A 294 24.66 -27.21 -9.58
N LYS A 295 25.04 -27.48 -10.83
CA LYS A 295 26.44 -27.65 -11.25
C LYS A 295 27.22 -26.33 -11.36
N MET A 296 26.55 -25.18 -11.28
CA MET A 296 27.21 -23.87 -11.26
C MET A 296 28.23 -23.79 -10.13
N ASN A 297 29.44 -23.35 -10.42
CA ASN A 297 30.43 -23.04 -9.39
C ASN A 297 30.13 -21.69 -8.71
N ILE A 298 30.90 -21.35 -7.67
CA ILE A 298 30.68 -20.14 -6.88
C ILE A 298 30.94 -18.86 -7.70
N ASP A 299 31.93 -18.87 -8.60
CA ASP A 299 32.26 -17.70 -9.43
C ASP A 299 31.18 -17.42 -10.46
N GLU A 300 30.62 -18.47 -11.08
CA GLU A 300 29.47 -18.37 -11.97
C GLU A 300 28.24 -17.83 -11.24
N LEU A 301 27.98 -18.32 -10.02
CA LEU A 301 26.89 -17.85 -9.17
C LEU A 301 27.03 -16.35 -8.85
N GLN A 302 28.25 -15.90 -8.54
CA GLN A 302 28.53 -14.49 -8.26
C GLN A 302 28.29 -13.60 -9.48
N LYS A 303 28.84 -13.97 -10.65
CA LYS A 303 28.61 -13.25 -11.90
C LYS A 303 27.13 -13.11 -12.23
N VAL A 304 26.33 -14.15 -11.98
CA VAL A 304 24.88 -14.12 -12.13
C VAL A 304 24.23 -13.12 -11.17
N MET A 305 24.60 -13.16 -9.89
CA MET A 305 24.05 -12.23 -8.88
C MET A 305 24.42 -10.77 -9.12
N GLU A 306 25.53 -10.50 -9.81
CA GLU A 306 25.96 -9.15 -10.21
C GLU A 306 25.30 -8.69 -11.52
N SER A 307 25.04 -9.62 -12.44
CA SER A 307 24.46 -9.31 -13.75
C SER A 307 22.95 -9.02 -13.70
N PHE A 308 22.26 -9.47 -12.66
CA PHE A 308 20.81 -9.35 -12.51
C PHE A 308 20.46 -8.69 -11.19
N SER A 309 19.47 -7.78 -11.22
CA SER A 309 18.87 -7.21 -10.01
C SER A 309 17.35 -7.24 -10.12
N VAL A 310 16.67 -7.30 -8.97
CA VAL A 310 15.21 -7.55 -8.88
C VAL A 310 14.44 -6.31 -8.46
N ALA A 311 14.74 -5.21 -9.14
CA ALA A 311 14.05 -3.96 -8.88
C ALA A 311 12.53 -4.12 -8.90
N ASP A 312 11.89 -5.01 -9.69
CA ASP A 312 10.44 -5.30 -9.54
C ASP A 312 9.88 -6.69 -9.87
N ASP A 313 10.67 -7.68 -10.30
CA ASP A 313 10.06 -8.87 -10.92
C ASP A 313 10.57 -10.26 -10.46
N MET A 314 10.59 -10.49 -9.14
CA MET A 314 10.74 -11.84 -8.59
C MET A 314 9.66 -12.81 -9.10
N LYS A 315 8.48 -12.29 -9.49
CA LYS A 315 7.38 -13.11 -10.03
C LYS A 315 7.81 -13.76 -11.34
N THR A 316 8.45 -13.02 -12.23
CA THR A 316 8.99 -13.55 -13.49
C THR A 316 10.04 -14.62 -13.25
N PHE A 317 11.02 -14.37 -12.37
CA PHE A 317 12.02 -15.41 -12.04
C PHE A 317 11.36 -16.69 -11.53
N LYS A 318 10.45 -16.58 -10.55
CA LYS A 318 9.74 -17.74 -9.99
C LYS A 318 8.85 -18.43 -11.03
N PHE A 319 8.28 -17.69 -11.98
CA PHE A 319 7.45 -18.23 -13.05
C PHE A 319 8.30 -19.04 -14.04
N ILE A 320 9.34 -18.45 -14.61
CA ILE A 320 10.21 -19.12 -15.60
C ILE A 320 10.89 -20.34 -14.98
N ARG A 321 11.25 -20.25 -13.69
CA ARG A 321 11.84 -21.36 -12.93
C ARG A 321 10.94 -22.60 -12.84
N LYS A 322 9.63 -22.51 -13.10
CA LYS A 322 8.75 -23.69 -13.19
C LYS A 322 9.05 -24.57 -14.40
N PHE A 323 9.62 -23.99 -15.45
CA PHE A 323 9.85 -24.64 -16.74
C PHE A 323 11.32 -24.98 -16.97
N THR A 324 12.25 -24.45 -16.17
CA THR A 324 13.66 -24.72 -16.34
C THR A 324 14.50 -24.58 -15.08
N SER A 325 15.74 -25.07 -15.12
CA SER A 325 16.71 -24.96 -14.03
C SER A 325 17.31 -23.56 -13.90
N LEU A 326 17.80 -23.23 -12.72
CA LEU A 326 18.41 -21.92 -12.43
C LEU A 326 19.56 -21.58 -13.40
N HIS A 327 20.44 -22.54 -13.66
CA HIS A 327 21.57 -22.37 -14.57
C HIS A 327 21.12 -22.06 -16.01
N ARG A 328 20.15 -22.82 -16.53
CA ARG A 328 19.64 -22.60 -17.89
C ARG A 328 18.90 -21.27 -18.01
N LEU A 329 18.14 -20.86 -16.98
CA LEU A 329 17.46 -19.57 -16.93
C LEU A 329 18.43 -18.42 -17.14
N PHE A 330 19.46 -18.32 -16.29
CA PHE A 330 20.40 -17.20 -16.35
C PHE A 330 21.24 -17.23 -17.62
N ASN A 331 21.72 -18.41 -18.03
CA ASN A 331 22.50 -18.54 -19.26
C ASN A 331 21.70 -18.14 -20.50
N TYR A 332 20.45 -18.58 -20.60
CA TYR A 332 19.62 -18.22 -21.74
C TYR A 332 19.29 -16.72 -21.76
N ALA A 333 18.91 -16.15 -20.60
CA ALA A 333 18.63 -14.72 -20.50
C ALA A 333 19.85 -13.86 -20.89
N ASN A 334 21.05 -14.24 -20.44
CA ASN A 334 22.30 -13.57 -20.83
C ASN A 334 22.59 -13.71 -22.33
N LYS A 335 22.44 -14.91 -22.89
CA LYS A 335 22.66 -15.14 -24.33
C LYS A 335 21.68 -14.34 -25.20
N GLN A 336 20.40 -14.28 -24.83
CA GLN A 336 19.41 -13.49 -25.58
C GLN A 336 19.68 -11.99 -25.46
N PHE A 337 20.11 -11.52 -24.28
CA PHE A 337 20.52 -10.14 -24.08
C PHE A 337 21.67 -9.75 -25.01
N GLN A 338 22.77 -10.51 -24.98
CA GLN A 338 23.96 -10.28 -25.81
C GLN A 338 23.68 -10.38 -27.33
N LYS A 339 22.76 -11.25 -27.71
CA LYS A 339 22.40 -11.47 -29.12
C LYS A 339 21.61 -10.31 -29.72
N ASP A 340 20.85 -9.58 -28.91
CA ASP A 340 19.94 -8.53 -29.37
C ASP A 340 20.02 -7.28 -28.47
N GLU A 341 21.24 -6.81 -28.20
CA GLU A 341 21.51 -5.65 -27.33
C GLU A 341 20.89 -4.35 -27.87
N LYS A 342 20.57 -4.29 -29.16
CA LYS A 342 19.85 -3.16 -29.78
C LYS A 342 18.41 -3.05 -29.31
N HIS A 343 17.73 -4.20 -29.09
CA HIS A 343 16.33 -4.24 -28.67
C HIS A 343 16.17 -4.48 -27.17
N PHE A 344 17.10 -5.20 -26.55
CA PHE A 344 17.15 -5.38 -25.10
C PHE A 344 18.22 -4.48 -24.49
N THR A 345 17.79 -3.32 -24.01
CA THR A 345 18.64 -2.37 -23.27
C THR A 345 19.01 -2.87 -21.87
N ARG A 346 18.16 -3.74 -21.28
CA ARG A 346 18.38 -4.34 -19.95
C ARG A 346 17.98 -5.81 -19.95
N ARG A 347 18.72 -6.65 -19.22
CA ARG A 347 18.39 -8.08 -19.02
C ARG A 347 16.98 -8.33 -18.49
N HIS A 348 16.43 -7.40 -17.72
CA HIS A 348 15.03 -7.46 -17.27
C HIS A 348 14.02 -7.56 -18.43
N GLN A 349 14.26 -6.85 -19.54
CA GLN A 349 13.37 -6.87 -20.70
C GLN A 349 13.33 -8.25 -21.36
N VAL A 350 14.47 -8.97 -21.38
CA VAL A 350 14.54 -10.36 -21.84
C VAL A 350 13.65 -11.24 -20.97
N LEU A 351 13.74 -11.12 -19.65
CA LEU A 351 12.96 -11.93 -18.71
C LEU A 351 11.45 -11.69 -18.84
N VAL A 352 11.04 -10.42 -18.97
CA VAL A 352 9.62 -10.05 -19.17
C VAL A 352 9.11 -10.63 -20.49
N THR A 353 9.84 -10.39 -21.59
CA THR A 353 9.51 -10.92 -22.92
C THR A 353 9.41 -12.45 -22.89
N TRP A 354 10.30 -13.11 -22.15
CA TRP A 354 10.31 -14.56 -22.03
C TRP A 354 9.09 -15.08 -21.29
N ARG A 355 8.75 -14.48 -20.15
CA ARG A 355 7.51 -14.80 -19.42
C ARG A 355 6.28 -14.62 -20.30
N ASP A 356 6.19 -13.49 -21.01
CA ASP A 356 5.01 -13.16 -21.81
C ASP A 356 4.85 -14.14 -22.98
N TYR A 357 5.95 -14.48 -23.66
CA TYR A 357 5.96 -15.52 -24.68
C TYR A 357 5.52 -16.89 -24.13
N ILE A 358 6.00 -17.32 -22.97
CA ILE A 358 5.56 -18.58 -22.35
C ILE A 358 4.06 -18.53 -22.03
N ASN A 359 3.57 -17.41 -21.47
CA ASN A 359 2.14 -17.25 -21.18
C ASN A 359 1.31 -17.33 -22.47
N ASP A 360 1.76 -16.72 -23.56
CA ASP A 360 1.08 -16.79 -24.85
C ASP A 360 1.11 -18.20 -25.44
N CYS A 361 2.21 -18.95 -25.29
CA CYS A 361 2.24 -20.37 -25.61
C CYS A 361 1.21 -21.16 -24.80
N GLN A 362 1.08 -20.90 -23.49
CA GLN A 362 0.08 -21.55 -22.65
C GLN A 362 -1.35 -21.19 -23.09
N LYS A 363 -1.63 -19.93 -23.44
CA LYS A 363 -2.94 -19.51 -23.96
C LYS A 363 -3.31 -20.24 -25.25
N LEU A 364 -2.32 -20.49 -26.11
CA LEU A 364 -2.47 -21.24 -27.36
C LEU A 364 -2.45 -22.77 -27.17
N ASN A 365 -2.39 -23.26 -25.92
CA ASN A 365 -2.23 -24.68 -25.59
C ASN A 365 -1.02 -25.34 -26.27
N ILE A 366 0.06 -24.58 -26.51
CA ILE A 366 1.32 -25.11 -27.06
C ILE A 366 2.05 -25.87 -25.95
N HIS A 367 2.46 -27.10 -26.25
CA HIS A 367 3.29 -27.91 -25.34
C HIS A 367 4.67 -27.25 -25.15
N ILE A 368 5.06 -26.98 -23.90
CA ILE A 368 6.31 -26.30 -23.59
C ILE A 368 7.42 -27.34 -23.37
N ASP A 369 8.11 -27.68 -24.45
CA ASP A 369 9.33 -28.47 -24.45
C ASP A 369 10.59 -27.58 -24.48
N ASP A 370 11.76 -28.20 -24.61
CA ASP A 370 13.06 -27.53 -24.64
C ASP A 370 13.22 -26.55 -25.81
N ALA A 371 12.63 -26.83 -26.98
CA ALA A 371 12.72 -25.96 -28.15
C ALA A 371 11.79 -24.74 -28.00
N ILE A 372 10.62 -24.95 -27.41
CA ILE A 372 9.65 -23.90 -27.13
C ILE A 372 10.11 -23.01 -25.99
N ILE A 373 10.66 -23.55 -24.89
CA ILE A 373 11.12 -22.74 -23.76
C ILE A 373 12.42 -21.98 -24.07
N PHE A 374 13.27 -22.47 -24.99
CA PHE A 374 14.52 -21.83 -25.40
C PHE A 374 14.59 -21.48 -26.89
N PRO A 375 13.70 -20.59 -27.41
CA PRO A 375 13.72 -20.24 -28.82
C PRO A 375 15.06 -19.59 -29.20
N LYS A 376 15.54 -19.86 -30.42
CA LYS A 376 16.83 -19.31 -30.90
C LYS A 376 16.85 -17.77 -30.89
N SER A 377 15.72 -17.13 -31.18
CA SER A 377 15.50 -15.69 -31.03
C SER A 377 14.20 -15.49 -30.28
N LEU A 378 14.31 -15.10 -29.00
CA LEU A 378 13.15 -14.91 -28.15
C LEU A 378 12.19 -13.85 -28.71
N ARG A 379 12.74 -12.75 -29.22
CA ARG A 379 11.96 -11.65 -29.80
C ARG A 379 11.11 -12.12 -30.98
N LYS A 380 11.72 -12.78 -31.97
CA LYS A 380 11.00 -13.27 -33.15
C LYS A 380 9.91 -14.29 -32.77
N ALA A 381 10.25 -15.22 -31.89
CA ALA A 381 9.29 -16.21 -31.39
C ALA A 381 8.10 -15.53 -30.68
N HIS A 382 8.35 -14.51 -29.86
CA HIS A 382 7.31 -13.74 -29.21
C HIS A 382 6.44 -12.96 -30.21
N GLU A 383 7.04 -12.25 -31.17
CA GLU A 383 6.31 -11.51 -32.21
C GLU A 383 5.41 -12.42 -33.07
N GLU A 384 5.90 -13.60 -33.44
CA GLU A 384 5.12 -14.61 -34.17
C GLU A 384 3.98 -15.17 -33.31
N THR A 385 4.24 -15.43 -32.03
CA THR A 385 3.25 -15.99 -31.11
C THR A 385 2.15 -14.98 -30.81
N ILE A 386 2.46 -13.69 -30.64
CA ILE A 386 1.46 -12.62 -30.51
C ILE A 386 0.51 -12.61 -31.71
N LYS A 387 1.03 -12.77 -32.94
CA LYS A 387 0.18 -12.85 -34.14
C LYS A 387 -0.76 -14.06 -34.10
N ARG A 388 -0.27 -15.20 -33.63
CA ARG A 388 -1.09 -16.42 -33.46
C ARG A 388 -2.14 -16.26 -32.36
N VAL A 389 -1.80 -15.63 -31.23
CA VAL A 389 -2.76 -15.31 -30.15
C VAL A 389 -3.88 -14.44 -30.69
N LYS A 390 -3.55 -13.37 -31.44
CA LYS A 390 -4.57 -12.51 -32.06
C LYS A 390 -5.50 -13.29 -32.99
N HIS A 391 -4.95 -14.14 -33.85
CA HIS A 391 -5.75 -14.98 -34.73
C HIS A 391 -6.66 -15.95 -33.94
N TYR A 392 -6.12 -16.59 -32.91
CA TYR A 392 -6.89 -17.49 -32.04
C TYR A 392 -8.00 -16.76 -31.28
N GLU A 393 -7.73 -15.55 -30.77
CA GLU A 393 -8.72 -14.70 -30.11
C GLU A 393 -9.83 -14.28 -31.09
N ASP A 394 -9.47 -13.91 -32.32
CA ASP A 394 -10.43 -13.59 -33.39
C ASP A 394 -11.29 -14.80 -33.76
N GLU A 395 -10.71 -16.00 -33.89
CA GLU A 395 -11.44 -17.24 -34.15
C GLU A 395 -12.37 -17.62 -33.00
N LEU A 396 -11.89 -17.54 -31.76
CA LEU A 396 -12.68 -17.78 -30.56
C LEU A 396 -13.84 -16.79 -30.48
N MET A 397 -13.60 -15.53 -30.81
CA MET A 397 -14.63 -14.50 -30.87
C MET A 397 -15.67 -14.75 -31.96
N ARG A 398 -15.25 -15.18 -33.15
CA ARG A 398 -16.17 -15.61 -34.21
C ARG A 398 -17.01 -16.80 -33.77
N LYS A 399 -16.41 -17.79 -33.10
CA LYS A 399 -17.11 -18.96 -32.56
C LYS A 399 -18.13 -18.56 -31.50
N LYS A 400 -17.73 -17.75 -30.52
CA LYS A 400 -18.62 -17.22 -29.48
C LYS A 400 -19.76 -16.41 -30.08
N ALA A 401 -19.48 -15.54 -31.05
CA ALA A 401 -20.51 -14.76 -31.75
C ALA A 401 -21.51 -15.68 -32.48
N LYS A 402 -21.03 -16.73 -33.16
CA LYS A 402 -21.90 -17.72 -33.82
C LYS A 402 -22.76 -18.51 -32.83
N GLU A 403 -22.16 -19.04 -31.76
CA GLU A 403 -22.89 -19.74 -30.71
C GLU A 403 -23.90 -18.82 -30.00
N ARG A 404 -23.52 -17.55 -29.80
CA ARG A 404 -24.38 -16.54 -29.25
C ARG A 404 -25.57 -16.31 -30.16
N TYR A 405 -25.34 -16.03 -31.44
CA TYR A 405 -26.37 -15.85 -32.46
C TYR A 405 -27.40 -16.99 -32.42
N GLU A 406 -26.94 -18.25 -32.46
CA GLU A 406 -27.83 -19.42 -32.39
C GLU A 406 -28.71 -19.44 -31.12
N LYS A 407 -28.17 -19.00 -29.98
CA LYS A 407 -28.92 -18.93 -28.71
C LYS A 407 -29.95 -17.80 -28.69
N ILE A 408 -29.70 -16.68 -29.38
CA ILE A 408 -30.55 -15.48 -29.31
C ILE A 408 -31.32 -15.16 -30.60
N LYS A 409 -31.18 -15.96 -31.67
CA LYS A 409 -31.91 -15.77 -32.94
C LYS A 409 -33.43 -15.73 -32.78
N HIS A 410 -33.96 -16.34 -31.72
CA HIS A 410 -35.39 -16.28 -31.40
C HIS A 410 -35.89 -14.86 -31.06
N TYR A 411 -34.99 -13.92 -30.78
CA TYR A 411 -35.32 -12.49 -30.64
C TYR A 411 -35.58 -11.78 -31.96
N GLU A 412 -35.30 -12.41 -33.11
CA GLU A 412 -35.80 -11.89 -34.38
C GLU A 412 -37.33 -11.78 -34.33
N PHE A 413 -37.80 -10.61 -34.73
CA PHE A 413 -39.20 -10.20 -34.60
C PHE A 413 -39.52 -9.19 -35.68
N GLU A 414 -40.71 -9.28 -36.26
CA GLU A 414 -41.15 -8.40 -37.32
C GLU A 414 -42.60 -8.00 -37.07
N LEU A 415 -42.91 -6.71 -37.19
CA LEU A 415 -44.24 -6.19 -37.01
C LEU A 415 -44.40 -4.86 -37.75
N GLY A 416 -45.41 -4.76 -38.60
CA GLY A 416 -45.70 -3.55 -39.35
C GLY A 416 -44.59 -3.21 -40.34
N GLN A 417 -43.89 -2.09 -40.14
CA GLN A 417 -42.78 -1.63 -41.00
C GLN A 417 -41.39 -1.84 -40.36
N LEU A 418 -41.33 -2.43 -39.16
CA LEU A 418 -40.09 -2.58 -38.39
C LEU A 418 -39.77 -4.05 -38.12
N LYS A 419 -38.47 -4.34 -38.02
CA LYS A 419 -37.97 -5.65 -37.64
C LYS A 419 -36.77 -5.57 -36.70
N ILE A 420 -36.60 -6.59 -35.87
CA ILE A 420 -35.40 -6.85 -35.06
C ILE A 420 -34.51 -7.83 -35.80
N VAL A 421 -33.25 -7.44 -35.97
CA VAL A 421 -32.17 -8.26 -36.50
C VAL A 421 -31.16 -8.53 -35.40
N VAL A 422 -30.76 -9.78 -35.26
CA VAL A 422 -29.72 -10.20 -34.32
C VAL A 422 -28.36 -10.14 -35.02
N PRO A 423 -27.35 -9.45 -34.46
CA PRO A 423 -26.01 -9.44 -35.05
C PRO A 423 -25.43 -10.86 -35.09
N HIS A 424 -24.92 -11.25 -36.26
CA HIS A 424 -24.28 -12.55 -36.47
C HIS A 424 -22.82 -12.54 -36.03
N THR A 425 -22.18 -11.37 -36.14
CA THR A 425 -20.76 -11.20 -35.81
C THR A 425 -20.53 -10.04 -34.85
N ALA A 426 -19.42 -10.11 -34.09
CA ALA A 426 -18.96 -9.01 -33.27
C ALA A 426 -18.66 -7.74 -34.10
N LYS A 427 -18.24 -7.92 -35.37
CA LYS A 427 -17.94 -6.83 -36.30
C LYS A 427 -19.18 -6.01 -36.64
N GLU A 428 -20.33 -6.64 -36.86
CA GLU A 428 -21.59 -5.93 -37.12
C GLU A 428 -21.97 -4.97 -35.98
N ILE A 429 -21.73 -5.35 -34.72
CA ILE A 429 -22.00 -4.47 -33.57
C ILE A 429 -21.08 -3.24 -33.57
N ILE A 430 -19.81 -3.44 -33.94
CA ILE A 430 -18.81 -2.38 -34.04
C ILE A 430 -19.19 -1.43 -35.18
N ASP A 431 -19.50 -1.98 -36.36
CA ASP A 431 -19.88 -1.22 -37.55
C ASP A 431 -21.19 -0.45 -37.33
N GLU A 432 -22.17 -1.06 -36.66
CA GLU A 432 -23.43 -0.39 -36.27
C GLU A 432 -23.17 0.80 -35.34
N GLY A 433 -22.29 0.64 -34.35
CA GLY A 433 -21.91 1.72 -33.44
C GLY A 433 -21.24 2.89 -34.14
N ASN A 434 -20.39 2.58 -35.13
CA ASN A 434 -19.75 3.60 -35.96
C ASN A 434 -20.78 4.33 -36.83
N LYS A 435 -21.66 3.60 -37.54
CA LYS A 435 -22.72 4.19 -38.38
C LYS A 435 -23.67 5.08 -37.58
N LEU A 436 -24.12 4.62 -36.41
CA LEU A 436 -25.01 5.38 -35.53
C LEU A 436 -24.29 6.42 -34.67
N SER A 437 -22.95 6.52 -34.73
CA SER A 437 -22.14 7.44 -33.93
C SER A 437 -22.45 7.35 -32.43
N HIS A 438 -22.54 6.13 -31.90
CA HIS A 438 -22.78 5.88 -30.47
C HIS A 438 -22.03 4.65 -29.95
N CYS A 439 -21.93 4.54 -28.63
CA CYS A 439 -20.99 3.64 -27.94
C CYS A 439 -21.30 2.13 -28.03
N VAL A 440 -22.32 1.70 -28.77
CA VAL A 440 -22.73 0.28 -28.83
C VAL A 440 -21.60 -0.64 -29.34
N GLY A 441 -20.67 -0.14 -30.15
CA GLY A 441 -19.53 -0.92 -30.66
C GLY A 441 -18.66 -1.51 -29.54
N GLY A 442 -18.55 -0.82 -28.40
CA GLY A 442 -17.82 -1.31 -27.22
C GLY A 442 -18.49 -2.47 -26.49
N TYR A 443 -19.68 -2.90 -26.91
CA TYR A 443 -20.44 -3.98 -26.28
C TYR A 443 -20.25 -5.32 -27.00
N ALA A 444 -19.50 -5.38 -28.12
CA ALA A 444 -19.35 -6.59 -28.93
C ALA A 444 -18.83 -7.82 -28.16
N GLN A 445 -17.80 -7.64 -27.30
CA GLN A 445 -17.29 -8.71 -26.44
C GLN A 445 -18.34 -9.18 -25.43
N ARG A 446 -18.97 -8.23 -24.72
CA ARG A 446 -20.00 -8.52 -23.71
C ARG A 446 -21.23 -9.19 -24.31
N HIS A 447 -21.57 -8.83 -25.55
CA HIS A 447 -22.61 -9.48 -26.33
C HIS A 447 -22.24 -10.94 -26.59
N ALA A 448 -21.05 -11.20 -27.14
CA ALA A 448 -20.57 -12.54 -27.46
C ALA A 448 -20.47 -13.44 -26.22
N ASP A 449 -20.08 -12.86 -25.07
CA ASP A 449 -20.02 -13.56 -23.77
C ASP A 449 -21.39 -13.70 -23.08
N GLY A 450 -22.46 -13.10 -23.64
CA GLY A 450 -23.82 -13.18 -23.11
C GLY A 450 -24.09 -12.32 -21.86
N GLN A 451 -23.18 -11.43 -21.49
CA GLN A 451 -23.34 -10.48 -20.37
C GLN A 451 -24.34 -9.37 -20.70
N THR A 452 -24.55 -9.09 -21.98
CA THR A 452 -25.59 -8.21 -22.51
C THR A 452 -26.07 -8.74 -23.85
N THR A 453 -27.18 -8.24 -24.35
CA THR A 453 -27.71 -8.58 -25.68
C THR A 453 -27.93 -7.29 -26.43
N ILE A 454 -27.32 -7.18 -27.60
CA ILE A 454 -27.48 -6.03 -28.50
C ILE A 454 -28.27 -6.54 -29.69
N LEU A 455 -29.35 -5.85 -30.02
CA LEU A 455 -30.25 -6.14 -31.13
C LEU A 455 -30.35 -4.89 -32.00
N PHE A 456 -30.56 -5.06 -33.31
CA PHE A 456 -30.75 -3.95 -34.23
C PHE A 456 -32.22 -3.86 -34.62
N VAL A 457 -32.78 -2.65 -34.59
CA VAL A 457 -34.08 -2.37 -35.21
C VAL A 457 -33.81 -1.83 -36.61
N ARG A 458 -34.54 -2.34 -37.59
CA ARG A 458 -34.45 -1.94 -39.00
C ARG A 458 -35.83 -1.59 -39.54
N ASN A 459 -35.86 -0.76 -40.58
CA ASN A 459 -37.04 -0.66 -41.45
C ASN A 459 -37.07 -1.87 -42.39
N ILE A 460 -38.23 -2.50 -42.58
CA ILE A 460 -38.37 -3.67 -43.45
C ILE A 460 -38.05 -3.32 -44.91
N LYS A 461 -38.34 -2.10 -45.35
CA LYS A 461 -38.04 -1.65 -46.72
C LYS A 461 -36.55 -1.38 -46.96
N GLU A 462 -35.80 -1.10 -45.88
CA GLU A 462 -34.38 -0.76 -45.92
C GLU A 462 -33.64 -1.54 -44.82
N PRO A 463 -33.58 -2.88 -44.90
CA PRO A 463 -33.10 -3.73 -43.82
C PRO A 463 -31.60 -3.60 -43.54
N ASP A 464 -30.82 -3.12 -44.52
CA ASP A 464 -29.37 -2.93 -44.42
C ASP A 464 -28.99 -1.57 -43.80
N GLU A 465 -29.95 -0.65 -43.62
CA GLU A 465 -29.72 0.68 -43.11
C GLU A 465 -29.78 0.75 -41.57
N SER A 466 -28.88 1.55 -40.98
CA SER A 466 -28.80 1.76 -39.53
C SER A 466 -29.91 2.65 -39.01
N PHE A 467 -30.72 2.12 -38.08
CA PHE A 467 -31.88 2.81 -37.58
C PHE A 467 -31.83 2.96 -36.04
N TYR A 468 -32.03 1.89 -35.28
CA TYR A 468 -31.87 1.90 -33.82
C TYR A 468 -31.19 0.63 -33.29
N THR A 469 -30.61 0.73 -32.10
CA THR A 469 -30.14 -0.42 -31.32
C THR A 469 -30.95 -0.58 -30.03
N VAL A 470 -31.15 -1.83 -29.62
CA VAL A 470 -31.82 -2.21 -28.38
C VAL A 470 -30.86 -3.04 -27.54
N GLU A 471 -30.60 -2.60 -26.30
CA GLU A 471 -29.88 -3.41 -25.33
C GLU A 471 -30.88 -4.17 -24.45
N VAL A 472 -30.78 -5.51 -24.42
CA VAL A 472 -31.55 -6.39 -23.55
C VAL A 472 -30.61 -7.02 -22.52
N LYS A 473 -30.91 -6.81 -21.25
CA LYS A 473 -30.19 -7.36 -20.11
C LYS A 473 -31.17 -7.96 -19.11
N ASP A 474 -30.88 -9.16 -18.62
CA ASP A 474 -31.73 -9.90 -17.67
C ASP A 474 -33.21 -10.03 -18.10
N GLY A 475 -33.44 -10.21 -19.40
CA GLY A 475 -34.78 -10.34 -19.99
C GLY A 475 -35.58 -9.03 -20.04
N LYS A 476 -34.93 -7.87 -19.84
CA LYS A 476 -35.54 -6.55 -19.91
C LYS A 476 -34.80 -5.68 -20.92
N VAL A 477 -35.53 -4.81 -21.61
CA VAL A 477 -34.91 -3.76 -22.44
C VAL A 477 -34.35 -2.70 -21.51
N TRP A 478 -33.03 -2.50 -21.59
CA TRP A 478 -32.29 -1.52 -20.80
C TRP A 478 -32.24 -0.15 -21.48
N GLN A 479 -32.03 -0.12 -22.79
CA GLN A 479 -32.02 1.11 -23.58
C GLN A 479 -32.36 0.87 -25.04
N ILE A 480 -32.86 1.93 -25.69
CA ILE A 480 -33.10 2.02 -27.14
C ILE A 480 -32.45 3.31 -27.62
N ARG A 481 -31.53 3.23 -28.60
CA ARG A 481 -30.74 4.38 -29.06
C ARG A 481 -30.62 4.40 -30.58
N GLY A 482 -30.89 5.56 -31.18
CA GLY A 482 -30.66 5.83 -32.59
C GLY A 482 -29.41 6.68 -32.81
N PHE A 483 -29.28 7.24 -34.02
CA PHE A 483 -28.14 8.08 -34.41
C PHE A 483 -27.81 9.17 -33.37
N LYS A 484 -26.54 9.28 -32.97
CA LYS A 484 -26.04 10.21 -31.93
C LYS A 484 -26.80 10.10 -30.59
N ASN A 485 -27.13 8.88 -30.17
CA ASN A 485 -27.86 8.59 -28.92
C ASN A 485 -29.29 9.16 -28.85
N LYS A 486 -29.88 9.52 -30.00
CA LYS A 486 -31.28 9.99 -30.05
C LYS A 486 -32.23 8.96 -29.42
N PRO A 487 -33.24 9.42 -28.66
CA PRO A 487 -34.26 8.53 -28.09
C PRO A 487 -35.12 7.91 -29.20
N ALA A 488 -35.81 6.81 -28.88
CA ALA A 488 -36.77 6.18 -29.78
C ALA A 488 -37.93 7.13 -30.12
N THR A 489 -38.40 7.08 -31.36
CA THR A 489 -39.68 7.68 -31.74
C THR A 489 -40.84 6.87 -31.16
N GLU A 490 -42.05 7.43 -31.15
CA GLU A 490 -43.25 6.74 -30.66
C GLU A 490 -43.48 5.41 -31.39
N ASP A 491 -43.31 5.37 -32.70
CA ASP A 491 -43.44 4.15 -33.52
C ASP A 491 -42.43 3.07 -33.10
N VAL A 492 -41.16 3.45 -32.89
CA VAL A 492 -40.10 2.51 -32.47
C VAL A 492 -40.34 2.04 -31.04
N GLN A 493 -40.82 2.93 -30.16
CA GLN A 493 -41.15 2.60 -28.79
C GLN A 493 -42.31 1.59 -28.73
N ALA A 494 -43.40 1.84 -29.47
CA ALA A 494 -44.54 0.95 -29.58
C ALA A 494 -44.14 -0.42 -30.14
N PHE A 495 -43.29 -0.46 -31.18
CA PHE A 495 -42.74 -1.69 -31.73
C PHE A 495 -41.91 -2.49 -30.72
N VAL A 496 -41.00 -1.83 -29.99
CA VAL A 496 -40.17 -2.50 -28.97
C VAL A 496 -41.02 -2.97 -27.79
N ASP A 497 -42.10 -2.28 -27.45
CA ASP A 497 -43.04 -2.71 -26.40
C ASP A 497 -43.83 -3.96 -26.80
N GLU A 498 -44.18 -4.10 -28.09
CA GLU A 498 -44.78 -5.34 -28.59
C GLU A 498 -43.76 -6.49 -28.64
N PHE A 499 -42.51 -6.21 -29.03
CA PHE A 499 -41.41 -7.17 -28.90
C PHE A 499 -41.23 -7.67 -27.46
N LYS A 500 -41.24 -6.76 -26.47
CA LYS A 500 -41.15 -7.14 -25.04
C LYS A 500 -42.25 -8.14 -24.68
N LYS A 501 -43.50 -7.83 -25.03
CA LYS A 501 -44.66 -8.69 -24.74
C LYS A 501 -44.48 -10.10 -25.30
N GLN A 502 -44.16 -10.21 -26.59
CA GLN A 502 -44.13 -11.50 -27.27
C GLN A 502 -42.87 -12.32 -27.02
N LYS A 503 -41.70 -11.67 -26.91
CA LYS A 503 -40.39 -12.35 -26.89
C LYS A 503 -39.72 -12.37 -25.53
N LEU A 504 -40.02 -11.44 -24.63
CA LEU A 504 -39.39 -11.37 -23.30
C LEU A 504 -40.30 -11.87 -22.17
N THR A 505 -41.62 -11.74 -22.28
CA THR A 505 -42.57 -12.08 -21.19
C THR A 505 -42.78 -13.59 -21.00
N ASN A 506 -42.65 -14.38 -22.07
CA ASN A 506 -42.80 -15.84 -22.04
C ASN A 506 -41.57 -16.60 -21.50
N MET A 507 -40.47 -15.92 -21.13
CA MET A 507 -39.27 -16.57 -20.59
C MET A 507 -39.34 -16.92 -19.10
N LYS A 508 -40.34 -16.41 -18.35
CA LYS A 508 -40.50 -16.75 -16.92
C LYS A 508 -40.94 -18.20 -16.67
N VAL A 509 -41.53 -18.88 -17.65
CA VAL A 509 -42.08 -20.24 -17.47
C VAL A 509 -41.05 -21.35 -17.78
N ARG A 510 -39.94 -21.05 -18.48
CA ARG A 510 -38.95 -22.07 -18.89
C ARG A 510 -37.72 -22.21 -17.98
N LYS A 511 -37.61 -21.42 -16.91
CA LYS A 511 -36.52 -21.53 -15.90
C LYS A 511 -36.91 -22.31 -14.64
N ALA A 512 -38.11 -22.89 -14.61
CA ALA A 512 -38.61 -23.70 -13.51
C ALA A 512 -39.08 -25.08 -14.03
N VAL A 513 -38.16 -25.85 -14.62
CA VAL A 513 -38.21 -27.32 -14.72
C VAL A 513 -36.78 -27.83 -14.61
#